data_AF-A0A520A594-F1
#
_entry.id   AF-A0A520A594-F1
#
_cell.length_a   1.000
_cell.length_b   1.000
_cell.length_c   1.000
_cell.angle_alpha   90.00
_cell.angle_beta   90.00
_cell.angle_gamma   90.00
#
_symmetry.space_group_name_H-M   'P 1'
#
loop_
_entity.id
_entity.type
_entity.pdbx_description
1 polymer ?
#
loop_
_entity_poly.entity_id
_entity_poly.type
_entity_poly.pdbx_seq_one_letter_code
_entity_poly.pdbx_strand_id
1 'polypeptide(L)' 'MTIISNKIDEIFLLPAAEKELFLSRLERKAFTKGDLIISADRIERYVYFIESGIARAFCQNEKGQTTIWFGEEGDVMLS' A
#
# COMPACT_ATOMS: atom_id res chain seq x y z
N MET A 1 -0.80 13.12 0.67
CA MET A 1 -0.48 12.24 -0.45
C MET A 1 0.92 12.55 -0.93
N THR A 2 1.76 13.02 -0.02
CA THR A 2 3.03 13.66 -0.34
C THR A 2 4.06 12.58 -0.58
N ILE A 3 4.06 11.54 0.24
CA ILE A 3 4.97 10.41 0.08
C ILE A 3 4.72 9.70 -1.24
N ILE A 4 3.46 9.36 -1.54
CA ILE A 4 3.14 8.67 -2.81
C ILE A 4 3.43 9.56 -4.03
N SER A 5 3.09 10.85 -3.95
CA SER A 5 3.43 11.83 -4.99
C SER A 5 4.94 11.89 -5.25
N ASN A 6 5.76 11.90 -4.19
CA ASN A 6 7.22 11.95 -4.33
C ASN A 6 7.78 10.64 -4.90
N LYS A 7 7.26 9.48 -4.49
CA LYS A 7 7.69 8.19 -5.03
C LYS A 7 7.40 8.04 -6.52
N ILE A 8 6.31 8.60 -7.01
CA ILE A 8 6.04 8.67 -8.45
C ILE A 8 7.17 9.45 -9.14
N ASP A 9 7.55 10.62 -8.62
CA ASP A 9 8.60 11.46 -9.22
C ASP A 9 9.99 10.80 -9.21
N GLU A 10 10.28 10.00 -8.18
CA GLU A 10 11.53 9.24 -8.09
C GLU A 10 11.64 8.14 -9.16
N ILE A 11 10.51 7.57 -9.58
CA ILE A 11 10.47 6.55 -10.64
C ILE A 11 10.43 7.24 -12.02
N PHE A 12 9.50 8.18 -12.20
CA PHE A 12 9.33 8.91 -13.43
C PHE A 12 8.54 10.21 -13.20
N LEU A 13 9.11 11.33 -13.65
CA LEU A 13 8.45 12.63 -13.62
C LEU A 13 7.30 12.68 -14.63
N LEU A 14 6.08 12.47 -14.12
CA LEU A 14 4.86 12.66 -14.90
C LEU A 14 4.60 14.15 -15.15
N PRO A 15 4.01 14.52 -16.30
CA PRO A 15 3.48 15.87 -16.44
C PRO A 15 2.39 16.12 -15.39
N ALA A 16 2.26 17.38 -14.97
CA ALA A 16 1.52 17.75 -13.76
C ALA A 16 0.05 17.31 -13.82
N ALA A 17 -0.61 17.46 -14.96
CA ALA A 17 -2.02 17.12 -15.12
C ALA A 17 -2.27 15.61 -14.98
N GLU A 18 -1.39 14.77 -15.52
CA GLU A 18 -1.46 13.31 -15.44
C GLU A 18 -1.19 12.83 -14.03
N LYS A 19 -0.24 13.47 -13.33
CA LYS A 19 0.04 13.17 -11.93
C LYS A 19 -1.14 13.52 -11.03
N GLU A 20 -1.70 14.72 -11.21
CA GLU A 20 -2.90 15.14 -10.48
C GLU A 20 -4.08 14.21 -10.77
N LEU A 21 -4.27 13.81 -12.04
CA LEU A 21 -5.29 12.84 -12.41
C LEU A 21 -5.09 11.51 -11.68
N PHE A 22 -3.88 10.97 -11.65
CA PHE A 22 -3.56 9.74 -10.93
C PHE A 22 -3.86 9.87 -9.43
N LEU A 23 -3.33 10.91 -8.79
CA LEU A 23 -3.52 11.14 -7.35
C LEU A 23 -4.99 11.36 -7.00
N SER A 24 -5.79 11.99 -7.88
CA SER A 24 -7.23 12.20 -7.67
C SER A 24 -8.05 10.91 -7.60
N ARG A 25 -7.51 9.78 -8.10
CA ARG A 25 -8.18 8.47 -8.05
C ARG A 25 -7.90 7.70 -6.77
N LEU A 26 -6.97 8.17 -5.95
CA LEU A 26 -6.64 7.52 -4.69
C LEU A 26 -7.59 7.98 -3.58
N GLU A 27 -8.06 7.03 -2.80
CA GLU A 27 -8.86 7.28 -1.60
C GLU A 27 -7.97 7.08 -0.36
N ARG A 28 -8.08 7.98 0.62
CA ARG A 28 -7.40 7.80 1.90
C ARG A 28 -8.24 6.94 2.85
N LYS A 29 -7.65 5.83 3.29
CA LYS A 29 -8.17 4.98 4.36
C LYS A 29 -7.20 4.99 5.54
N ALA A 30 -7.73 5.06 6.75
CA ALA A 30 -6.97 4.91 7.98
C ALA A 30 -7.32 3.57 8.62
N PHE A 31 -6.29 2.89 9.14
CA PHE A 31 -6.41 1.59 9.80
C PHE A 31 -5.72 1.67 11.16
N THR A 32 -6.17 0.83 12.08
CA THR A 32 -5.54 0.66 13.39
C THR A 32 -4.54 -0.48 13.36
N LYS A 33 -3.61 -0.47 14.32
CA LYS A 33 -2.60 -1.53 14.43
C LYS A 33 -3.29 -2.89 14.61
N GLY A 34 -3.01 -3.80 13.69
CA GLY A 34 -3.55 -5.17 13.71
C GLY A 34 -4.74 -5.38 12.77
N ASP A 35 -5.26 -4.34 12.13
CA ASP A 35 -6.27 -4.49 11.09
C ASP A 35 -5.74 -5.35 9.94
N LEU A 36 -6.57 -6.30 9.48
CA LEU A 36 -6.30 -7.11 8.30
C LEU A 36 -6.82 -6.37 7.06
N ILE A 37 -5.92 -5.81 6.27
CA ILE A 37 -6.27 -5.00 5.08
C ILE A 37 -6.53 -5.89 3.87
N ILE A 38 -5.65 -6.88 3.64
CA ILE A 38 -5.72 -7.81 2.51
C ILE A 38 -5.80 -9.23 3.05
N SER A 39 -6.70 -10.06 2.50
CA SER A 39 -6.91 -11.44 2.93
C SER A 39 -6.94 -12.41 1.75
N ALA A 40 -6.32 -13.59 1.92
CA ALA A 40 -6.15 -14.58 0.86
C ALA A 40 -7.45 -15.23 0.36
N ASP A 41 -8.55 -15.06 1.09
CA ASP A 41 -9.87 -15.59 0.77
C ASP A 41 -10.72 -14.63 -0.07
N ARG A 42 -10.15 -13.51 -0.53
CA ARG A 42 -10.86 -12.48 -1.31
C ARG A 42 -10.11 -12.13 -2.58
N ILE A 43 -10.88 -11.85 -3.63
CA ILE A 43 -10.35 -11.20 -4.84
C ILE A 43 -10.10 -9.74 -4.49
N GLU A 44 -8.84 -9.34 -4.47
CA GLU A 44 -8.47 -7.96 -4.20
C GLU A 44 -8.87 -7.06 -5.38
N ARG A 45 -9.45 -5.89 -5.06
CA ARG A 45 -9.95 -4.94 -6.07
C ARG A 45 -9.18 -3.63 -6.08
N TYR A 46 -8.29 -3.45 -5.10
CA TYR A 46 -7.56 -2.22 -4.91
C TYR A 46 -6.07 -2.50 -4.81
N VAL A 47 -5.28 -1.55 -5.31
CA VAL A 47 -3.85 -1.46 -5.02
C VAL A 47 -3.71 -0.45 -3.89
N TYR A 48 -2.99 -0.82 -2.84
CA TYR A 48 -2.81 0.05 -1.69
C TYR A 48 -1.40 0.63 -1.69
N PHE A 49 -1.30 1.87 -1.23
CA PHE A 49 -0.03 2.57 -1.04
C PHE A 49 0.05 3.04 0.40
N ILE A 50 1.20 2.85 1.05
CA ILE A 50 1.41 3.24 2.43
C ILE A 50 1.79 4.72 2.47
N GLU A 51 0.82 5.60 2.67
CA GLU A 51 1.09 7.03 2.84
C GLU A 51 1.71 7.34 4.21
N SER A 52 1.38 6.57 5.26
CA SER A 52 2.03 6.66 6.56
C SER A 52 1.90 5.37 7.38
N GLY A 53 2.92 5.06 8.18
CA GLY A 53 2.97 3.89 9.05
C GLY A 53 3.72 2.69 8.44
N ILE A 54 3.43 1.50 8.95
CA ILE A 54 4.07 0.23 8.55
C ILE A 54 3.04 -0.88 8.43
N ALA A 55 3.21 -1.75 7.45
CA ALA A 55 2.45 -2.97 7.26
C ALA A 55 3.38 -4.19 7.15
N ARG A 56 2.80 -5.39 7.31
CA ARG A 56 3.50 -6.64 7.01
C ARG A 56 2.56 -7.61 6.29
N ALA A 57 3.12 -8.40 5.39
CA ALA A 57 2.45 -9.57 4.83
C ALA A 57 2.95 -10.82 5.55
N PHE A 58 2.05 -11.76 5.85
CA PHE A 58 2.39 -12.99 6.55
C PHE A 58 1.55 -14.16 6.06
N CYS A 59 2.12 -15.36 6.17
CA CYS A 59 1.42 -16.62 5.97
C CYS A 59 1.09 -17.23 7.34
N GLN A 60 -0.14 -17.71 7.52
CA GLN A 60 -0.52 -18.49 8.69
C GLN A 60 -0.20 -19.97 8.46
N ASN A 61 0.51 -20.59 9.40
CA ASN A 61 0.81 -22.03 9.41
C ASN A 61 0.61 -22.63 10.81
N GLU A 62 0.85 -23.94 10.95
CA GLU A 62 0.70 -24.67 12.22
C GLU A 62 1.57 -24.12 13.37
N LYS A 63 2.67 -23.45 13.04
CA LYS A 63 3.61 -22.86 14.00
C LYS A 63 3.33 -21.37 14.27
N GLY A 64 2.29 -20.80 13.66
CA GLY A 64 1.90 -19.40 13.81
C GLY A 64 2.06 -18.59 12.52
N GLN A 65 2.42 -17.30 12.67
CA GLN A 65 2.57 -16.38 11.54
C GLN A 65 4.03 -16.29 11.09
N THR A 66 4.28 -16.62 9.84
CA THR A 66 5.57 -16.37 9.18
C THR A 66 5.44 -15.10 8.35
N THR A 67 6.17 -14.05 8.72
CA THR A 67 6.20 -12.79 7.96
C THR A 67 7.02 -12.97 6.70
N ILE A 68 6.49 -12.54 5.56
CA ILE A 68 7.13 -12.66 4.24
C ILE A 68 7.60 -11.31 3.68
N TRP A 69 7.03 -10.20 4.17
CA TRP A 69 7.36 -8.86 3.72
C TRP A 69 6.96 -7.82 4.77
N PHE A 70 7.73 -6.74 4.85
CA PHE A 70 7.41 -5.52 5.57
C PHE A 70 7.37 -4.36 4.57
N GLY A 71 6.38 -3.48 4.72
CA GLY A 71 6.25 -2.27 3.92
C GLY A 71 6.17 -1.04 4.79
N GLU A 72 6.90 -0.01 4.40
CA GLU A 72 6.95 1.28 5.06
C GLU A 72 6.36 2.37 4.15
N GLU A 73 6.48 3.63 4.57
CA GLU A 73 5.93 4.77 3.83
C GLU A 73 6.49 4.85 2.40
N GLY A 74 5.61 4.91 1.42
CA GLY A 74 5.94 4.90 -0.01
C GLY A 74 5.88 3.52 -0.66
N ASP A 75 5.79 2.44 0.13
CA ASP A 75 5.66 1.10 -0.41
C ASP A 75 4.24 0.81 -0.89
N VAL A 76 4.16 -0.17 -1.79
CA VAL A 76 2.91 -0.69 -2.37
C VAL A 76 2.56 -2.02 -1.70
N MET A 77 1.28 -2.23 -1.40
CA MET A 77 0.75 -3.52 -0.94
C MET A 77 -0.16 -4.12 -2.01
N LEU A 78 0.10 -5.39 -2.34
CA LEU A 78 -0.64 -6.19 -3.31
C LEU A 78 -0.70 -7.66 -2.86
N SER A 79 -1.75 -8.37 -3.28
CA SER A 79 -1.92 -9.82 -3.12
C SER A 79 -2.27 -10.48 -4.45
#